data_AF-A0A3D1Q736-F1
#
_entry.id   AF-A0A3D1Q736-F1
#
_cell.length_a   1.000
_cell.length_b   1.000
_cell.length_c   1.000
_cell.angle_alpha   90.00
_cell.angle_beta   90.00
_cell.angle_gamma   90.00
#
_symmetry.space_group_name_H-M   'P 1'
#
loop_
_entity.id
_entity.type
_entity.pdbx_description
1 polymer ?
#
loop_
_entity_poly.entity_id
_entity_poly.type
_entity_poly.pdbx_seq_one_letter_code
_entity_poly.pdbx_strand_id
1 'polypeptide(L)'
;MKFESRPEIDTNLFDIWRQELVERQEIRRSELNPADVVLNQPEEAELLVRAWFYSGRSRDLFVALFHNLHKMPIIKWLIMSPPPIIQGFLQFLPGYVLLYRPRPVELQFLISLYSDELTDWYPAIVKSLDKESCQYLMSRTANANLRQLLKNAALAISREQGLGWFGIEQNRLSDQVCAGLYGNKNQNLLKALDLVAACNRNRLQYLHGIELFLDNLAAAEAVFESGLVADSLAILLDAWEECLENHQLTDILRDIQLAKRFVRVLRRVAPLYVMLEHAPAAGAAYQALYDRYFACLPNNASTHTSLELMDRLLSTNQSVPAVKASLKLWHLQIQDEADGEYEPLFNRSDQLEFRVLKALVDGIRLAQPQEAITLILAVLWLDKHNDSSLDSAASHWIFTQCRDFWSWVPSKMFFNARIWSQIGKLLEDENRQAGDRLLSRVEELQGDGLQFDLLHRPDLFKQRNRIIERHILAGAFLGVH
;
A
#
# COMPACT_ATOMS: atom_id res chain seq x y z
N MET A 1 -56.22 23.38 -56.92
CA MET A 1 -55.70 22.43 -55.91
C MET A 1 -54.40 23.03 -55.38
N LYS A 2 -54.43 23.54 -54.15
CA LYS A 2 -53.26 24.05 -53.42
C LYS A 2 -52.48 22.89 -52.82
N PHE A 3 -51.16 23.02 -52.83
CA PHE A 3 -50.13 22.61 -51.86
C PHE A 3 -48.83 23.13 -52.49
N GLU A 4 -48.56 24.44 -52.48
CA GLU A 4 -47.95 25.23 -51.39
C GLU A 4 -46.72 24.56 -50.73
N SER A 5 -45.61 25.31 -50.84
CA SER A 5 -44.29 25.21 -50.21
C SER A 5 -43.54 23.87 -50.25
N ARG A 6 -42.59 23.79 -51.19
CA ARG A 6 -41.29 23.16 -50.87
C ARG A 6 -40.77 23.89 -49.61
N PRO A 7 -40.36 23.19 -48.53
CA PRO A 7 -39.56 23.87 -47.54
C PRO A 7 -38.26 24.24 -48.27
N GLU A 8 -38.04 25.54 -48.46
CA GLU A 8 -36.68 26.03 -48.61
C GLU A 8 -35.92 25.45 -47.43
N ILE A 9 -35.06 24.47 -47.70
CA ILE A 9 -34.10 24.00 -46.71
C ILE A 9 -33.23 25.22 -46.46
N ASP A 10 -33.52 25.86 -45.34
CA ASP A 10 -32.89 27.08 -44.87
C ASP A 10 -31.38 26.90 -44.98
N THR A 11 -30.76 27.55 -45.97
CA THR A 11 -29.31 27.50 -46.22
C THR A 11 -28.51 27.83 -44.95
N ASN A 12 -29.14 28.52 -44.01
CA ASN A 12 -28.66 28.85 -42.69
C ASN A 12 -28.43 27.63 -41.76
N LEU A 13 -29.28 26.59 -41.80
CA LEU A 13 -29.18 25.45 -40.88
C LEU A 13 -27.91 24.61 -41.13
N PHE A 14 -27.60 24.37 -42.41
CA PHE A 14 -26.40 23.61 -42.80
C PHE A 14 -25.11 24.36 -42.46
N ASP A 15 -25.11 25.69 -42.61
CA ASP A 15 -23.96 26.52 -42.26
C ASP A 15 -23.78 26.60 -40.73
N ILE A 16 -24.86 26.70 -39.95
CA ILE A 16 -24.83 26.60 -38.49
C ILE A 16 -24.25 25.26 -38.03
N TRP A 17 -24.70 24.14 -38.62
CA TRP A 17 -24.16 22.81 -38.28
C TRP A 17 -22.70 22.65 -38.66
N ARG A 18 -22.27 23.25 -39.79
CA ARG A 18 -20.87 23.22 -40.21
C ARG A 18 -19.99 24.02 -39.26
N GLN A 19 -20.43 25.21 -38.83
CA GLN A 19 -19.74 26.02 -37.83
C GLN A 19 -19.64 25.30 -36.49
N GLU A 20 -20.75 24.76 -35.99
CA GLU A 20 -20.77 24.04 -34.71
C GLU A 20 -19.89 22.76 -34.76
N LEU A 21 -19.79 22.10 -35.91
CA LEU A 21 -18.90 20.95 -36.08
C LEU A 21 -17.42 21.33 -35.92
N VAL A 22 -17.01 22.50 -36.44
CA VAL A 22 -15.66 23.02 -36.28
C VAL A 22 -15.38 23.31 -34.81
N GLU A 23 -16.29 24.02 -34.13
CA GLU A 23 -16.17 24.33 -32.70
C GLU A 23 -16.07 23.05 -31.85
N ARG A 24 -16.90 22.04 -32.11
CA ARG A 24 -16.82 20.75 -31.40
C ARG A 24 -15.48 20.05 -31.64
N GLN A 25 -14.89 20.16 -32.83
CA GLN A 25 -13.58 19.58 -33.12
C GLN A 25 -12.45 20.33 -32.40
N GLU A 26 -12.52 21.66 -32.35
CA GLU A 26 -11.56 22.49 -31.61
C GLU A 26 -11.60 22.18 -30.12
N ILE A 27 -12.80 22.13 -29.53
CA ILE A 27 -12.99 21.78 -28.11
C ILE A 27 -12.42 20.38 -27.80
N ARG A 28 -12.63 19.39 -28.68
CA ARG A 28 -12.11 18.03 -28.49
C ARG A 28 -10.58 17.94 -28.56
N ARG A 29 -9.96 18.77 -29.39
CA ARG A 29 -8.50 18.80 -29.60
C ARG A 29 -7.79 19.73 -28.63
N SER A 30 -8.51 20.64 -28.00
CA SER A 30 -7.95 21.58 -27.05
C SER A 30 -7.46 20.89 -25.78
N GLU A 31 -6.34 21.37 -25.25
CA GLU A 31 -5.83 21.04 -23.90
C GLU A 31 -6.48 21.95 -22.83
N LEU A 32 -7.69 22.44 -23.09
CA LEU A 32 -8.41 23.27 -22.13
C LEU A 32 -8.66 22.47 -20.84
N ASN A 33 -8.26 23.06 -19.71
CA ASN A 33 -8.60 22.53 -18.41
C ASN A 33 -10.11 22.70 -18.19
N PRO A 34 -10.87 21.60 -17.98
CA PRO A 34 -12.32 21.68 -17.86
C PRO A 34 -12.79 22.55 -16.68
N ALA A 35 -11.97 22.72 -15.64
CA ALA A 35 -12.30 23.56 -14.48
C ALA A 35 -12.33 25.06 -14.81
N ASP A 36 -11.60 25.49 -15.86
CA ASP A 36 -11.49 26.90 -16.25
C ASP A 36 -12.58 27.32 -17.25
N VAL A 37 -13.41 26.37 -17.69
CA VAL A 37 -14.51 26.63 -18.62
C VAL A 37 -15.61 27.43 -17.92
N VAL A 38 -16.05 28.51 -18.55
CA VAL A 38 -17.12 29.37 -18.01
C VAL A 38 -18.38 29.17 -18.85
N LEU A 39 -19.44 28.66 -18.20
CA LEU A 39 -20.75 28.45 -18.81
C LEU A 39 -21.72 29.53 -18.33
N ASN A 40 -22.11 30.44 -19.20
CA ASN A 40 -23.08 31.50 -18.94
C ASN A 40 -24.48 31.14 -19.41
N GLN A 41 -24.59 30.34 -20.47
CA GLN A 41 -25.88 29.98 -21.08
C GLN A 41 -26.06 28.46 -21.20
N PRO A 42 -27.32 27.96 -21.17
CA PRO A 42 -27.61 26.54 -21.35
C PRO A 42 -27.08 25.95 -22.68
N GLU A 43 -27.08 26.74 -23.75
CA GLU A 43 -26.64 26.33 -25.08
C GLU A 43 -25.14 25.97 -25.11
N GLU A 44 -24.32 26.62 -24.27
CA GLU A 44 -22.90 26.31 -24.12
C GLU A 44 -22.71 24.94 -23.44
N ALA A 45 -23.56 24.61 -22.46
CA ALA A 45 -23.55 23.28 -21.84
C ALA A 45 -23.98 22.20 -22.85
N GLU A 46 -24.96 22.48 -23.72
CA GLU A 46 -25.32 21.56 -24.80
C GLU A 46 -24.19 21.35 -25.80
N LEU A 47 -23.47 22.42 -26.17
CA LEU A 47 -22.31 22.33 -27.04
C LEU A 47 -21.25 21.41 -26.44
N LEU A 48 -20.97 21.54 -25.13
CA LEU A 48 -20.03 20.65 -24.43
C LEU A 48 -20.52 19.21 -24.35
N VAL A 49 -21.82 18.96 -24.18
CA VAL A 49 -22.37 17.61 -24.26
C VAL A 49 -22.08 16.99 -25.63
N ARG A 50 -22.35 17.75 -26.70
CA ARG A 50 -22.12 17.28 -28.08
C ARG A 50 -20.63 17.15 -28.40
N ALA A 51 -19.77 17.93 -27.75
CA ALA A 51 -18.32 17.85 -27.90
C ALA A 51 -17.69 16.70 -27.09
N TRP A 52 -17.98 16.57 -25.80
CA TRP A 52 -17.27 15.70 -24.87
C TRP A 52 -18.04 14.46 -24.41
N PHE A 53 -19.34 14.59 -24.11
CA PHE A 53 -20.11 13.47 -23.52
C PHE A 53 -20.17 12.26 -24.46
N TYR A 54 -20.58 12.49 -25.71
CA TYR A 54 -20.70 11.43 -26.72
C TYR A 54 -19.36 10.97 -27.30
N SER A 55 -18.24 11.63 -26.97
CA SER A 55 -16.89 11.25 -27.42
C SER A 55 -16.09 10.50 -26.35
N GLY A 56 -16.73 10.04 -25.27
CA GLY A 56 -16.07 9.32 -24.17
C GLY A 56 -15.31 10.22 -23.18
N ARG A 57 -15.40 11.55 -23.31
CA ARG A 57 -14.82 12.54 -22.39
C ARG A 57 -15.86 13.07 -21.39
N SER A 58 -16.78 12.22 -20.93
CA SER A 58 -17.89 12.62 -20.04
C SER A 58 -17.42 13.20 -18.70
N ARG A 59 -16.26 12.75 -18.19
CA ARG A 59 -15.65 13.29 -16.97
C ARG A 59 -15.33 14.78 -17.10
N ASP A 60 -14.80 15.21 -18.24
CA ASP A 60 -14.44 16.61 -18.48
C ASP A 60 -15.67 17.52 -18.48
N LEU A 61 -16.77 17.05 -19.10
CA LEU A 61 -18.07 17.72 -19.00
C LEU A 61 -18.50 17.87 -17.53
N PHE A 62 -18.41 16.82 -16.73
CA PHE A 62 -18.87 16.86 -15.34
C PHE A 62 -18.03 17.81 -14.47
N VAL A 63 -16.72 17.89 -14.70
CA VAL A 63 -15.85 18.88 -14.05
C VAL A 63 -16.30 20.30 -14.44
N ALA A 64 -16.45 20.58 -15.73
CA ALA A 64 -16.89 21.89 -16.21
C ALA A 64 -18.27 22.28 -15.64
N LEU A 65 -19.20 21.32 -15.56
CA LEU A 65 -20.50 21.54 -14.92
C LEU A 65 -20.34 21.87 -13.44
N PHE A 66 -19.57 21.09 -12.67
CA PHE A 66 -19.35 21.33 -11.24
C PHE A 66 -18.94 22.78 -10.94
N HIS A 67 -17.96 23.30 -11.68
CA HIS A 67 -17.45 24.66 -11.50
C HIS A 67 -18.46 25.76 -11.89
N ASN A 68 -19.50 25.42 -12.67
CA ASN A 68 -20.53 26.36 -13.11
C ASN A 68 -21.89 26.17 -12.42
N LEU A 69 -22.05 25.17 -11.54
CA LEU A 69 -23.31 24.91 -10.83
C LEU A 69 -23.64 25.93 -9.74
N HIS A 70 -22.82 26.95 -9.53
CA HIS A 70 -23.22 28.15 -8.78
C HIS A 70 -24.23 29.02 -9.57
N LYS A 71 -24.41 28.77 -10.88
CA LYS A 71 -25.33 29.50 -11.76
C LYS A 71 -26.64 28.74 -11.94
N MET A 72 -27.75 29.34 -11.50
CA MET A 72 -29.09 28.75 -11.62
C MET A 72 -29.49 28.31 -13.04
N PRO A 73 -29.14 29.01 -14.14
CA PRO A 73 -29.42 28.54 -15.50
C PRO A 73 -28.83 27.16 -15.79
N ILE A 74 -27.60 26.91 -15.34
CA ILE A 74 -26.89 25.63 -15.55
C ILE A 74 -27.49 24.53 -14.67
N ILE A 75 -27.88 24.85 -13.42
CA ILE A 75 -28.60 23.90 -12.56
C ILE A 75 -29.91 23.47 -13.21
N LYS A 76 -30.72 24.44 -13.70
CA LYS A 76 -32.01 24.15 -14.35
C LYS A 76 -31.83 23.30 -15.61
N TRP A 77 -30.83 23.63 -16.42
CA TRP A 77 -30.48 22.84 -17.60
C TRP A 77 -30.11 21.40 -17.22
N LEU A 78 -29.29 21.21 -16.18
CA LEU A 78 -28.89 19.88 -15.73
C LEU A 78 -30.08 19.06 -15.25
N ILE A 79 -31.02 19.66 -14.51
CA ILE A 79 -32.27 19.01 -14.06
C ILE A 79 -33.12 18.57 -15.26
N MET A 80 -33.20 19.40 -16.30
CA MET A 80 -33.97 19.10 -17.52
C MET A 80 -33.22 18.21 -18.52
N SER A 81 -31.96 17.88 -18.25
CA SER A 81 -31.11 17.10 -19.16
C SER A 81 -31.58 15.64 -19.24
N PRO A 82 -31.26 14.93 -20.35
CA PRO A 82 -31.52 13.50 -20.47
C PRO A 82 -31.02 12.69 -19.25
N PRO A 83 -31.74 11.65 -18.80
CA PRO A 83 -31.40 10.87 -17.61
C PRO A 83 -29.93 10.41 -17.52
N PRO A 84 -29.28 9.95 -18.61
CA PRO A 84 -27.88 9.52 -18.55
C PRO A 84 -26.90 10.63 -18.12
N ILE A 85 -27.21 11.90 -18.41
CA ILE A 85 -26.32 13.03 -18.10
C ILE A 85 -26.41 13.36 -16.62
N ILE A 86 -27.62 13.59 -16.10
CA ILE A 86 -27.81 13.91 -14.68
C ILE A 86 -27.42 12.74 -13.78
N GLN A 87 -27.77 11.50 -14.14
CA GLN A 87 -27.37 10.32 -13.36
C GLN A 87 -25.86 10.13 -13.40
N GLY A 88 -25.22 10.27 -14.57
CA GLY A 88 -23.77 10.21 -14.68
C GLY A 88 -23.07 11.28 -13.84
N PHE A 89 -23.61 12.50 -13.82
CA PHE A 89 -23.09 13.58 -12.97
C PHE A 89 -23.24 13.27 -11.47
N LEU A 90 -24.41 12.77 -11.04
CA LEU A 90 -24.64 12.38 -9.64
C LEU A 90 -23.75 11.22 -9.19
N GLN A 91 -23.45 10.27 -10.08
CA GLN A 91 -22.50 9.18 -9.81
C GLN A 91 -21.05 9.65 -9.73
N PHE A 92 -20.70 10.68 -10.51
CA PHE A 92 -19.37 11.28 -10.50
C PHE A 92 -19.08 12.08 -9.21
N LEU A 93 -20.10 12.76 -8.67
CA LEU A 93 -19.96 13.69 -7.55
C LEU A 93 -19.29 13.14 -6.28
N PRO A 94 -19.67 11.96 -5.73
CA PRO A 94 -19.08 11.46 -4.49
C PRO A 94 -17.56 11.32 -4.60
N GLY A 95 -17.08 10.79 -5.73
CA GLY A 95 -15.66 10.72 -6.04
C GLY A 95 -15.06 12.12 -6.08
N TYR A 96 -15.63 13.02 -6.88
CA TYR A 96 -15.10 14.38 -6.98
C TYR A 96 -15.03 15.12 -5.64
N VAL A 97 -16.06 15.03 -4.80
CA VAL A 97 -16.12 15.74 -3.51
C VAL A 97 -15.16 15.14 -2.49
N LEU A 98 -15.06 13.81 -2.41
CA LEU A 98 -14.05 13.15 -1.57
C LEU A 98 -12.64 13.60 -1.94
N LEU A 99 -12.40 13.74 -3.25
CA LEU A 99 -11.07 13.98 -3.78
C LEU A 99 -10.64 15.46 -3.65
N TYR A 100 -11.49 16.40 -4.06
CA TYR A 100 -11.14 17.82 -4.14
C TYR A 100 -11.51 18.65 -2.92
N ARG A 101 -12.28 18.10 -1.98
CA ARG A 101 -12.76 18.77 -0.76
C ARG A 101 -13.19 20.23 -1.04
N PRO A 102 -14.13 20.43 -1.98
CA PRO A 102 -14.63 21.76 -2.33
C PRO A 102 -15.18 22.47 -1.10
N ARG A 103 -15.10 23.81 -1.10
CA ARG A 103 -15.57 24.62 0.02
C ARG A 103 -17.08 24.41 0.18
N PRO A 104 -17.61 24.49 1.42
CA PRO A 104 -19.04 24.29 1.66
C PRO A 104 -19.98 25.15 0.79
N VAL A 105 -19.53 26.36 0.42
CA VAL A 105 -20.25 27.28 -0.47
C VAL A 105 -20.38 26.72 -1.90
N GLU A 106 -19.33 26.08 -2.41
CA GLU A 106 -19.31 25.50 -3.76
C GLU A 106 -20.25 24.29 -3.87
N LEU A 107 -20.59 23.67 -2.74
CA LEU A 107 -21.52 22.54 -2.66
C LEU A 107 -22.99 22.97 -2.50
N GLN A 108 -23.28 24.27 -2.45
CA GLN A 108 -24.64 24.77 -2.20
C GLN A 108 -25.64 24.34 -3.28
N PHE A 109 -25.18 24.10 -4.52
CA PHE A 109 -26.02 23.62 -5.61
C PHE A 109 -26.71 22.29 -5.29
N LEU A 110 -26.15 21.47 -4.39
CA LEU A 110 -26.76 20.20 -3.95
C LEU A 110 -28.14 20.41 -3.31
N ILE A 111 -28.38 21.58 -2.71
CA ILE A 111 -29.69 21.94 -2.15
C ILE A 111 -30.68 22.21 -3.28
N SER A 112 -30.25 22.93 -4.31
CA SER A 112 -31.08 23.29 -5.47
C SER A 112 -31.35 22.12 -6.42
N LEU A 113 -30.44 21.14 -6.46
CA LEU A 113 -30.57 19.94 -7.28
C LEU A 113 -31.46 18.87 -6.62
N TYR A 114 -31.68 18.94 -5.30
CA TYR A 114 -32.38 17.89 -4.57
C TYR A 114 -33.87 17.85 -4.94
N SER A 115 -34.32 16.70 -5.45
CA SER A 115 -35.71 16.39 -5.76
C SER A 115 -36.03 14.96 -5.33
N ASP A 116 -37.33 14.66 -5.16
CA ASP A 116 -37.76 13.32 -4.75
C ASP A 116 -37.30 12.23 -5.74
N GLU A 117 -37.25 12.55 -7.04
CA GLU A 117 -36.78 11.65 -8.12
C GLU A 117 -35.29 11.30 -8.04
N LEU A 118 -34.48 12.14 -7.41
CA LEU A 118 -33.02 11.96 -7.31
C LEU A 118 -32.58 11.45 -5.93
N THR A 119 -33.54 11.17 -5.04
CA THR A 119 -33.28 10.80 -3.63
C THR A 119 -32.33 9.61 -3.49
N ASP A 120 -32.41 8.62 -4.39
CA ASP A 120 -31.61 7.40 -4.30
C ASP A 120 -30.10 7.62 -4.49
N TRP A 121 -29.70 8.72 -5.15
CA TRP A 121 -28.30 9.05 -5.41
C TRP A 121 -27.65 9.85 -4.27
N TYR A 122 -28.47 10.55 -3.48
CA TYR A 122 -27.98 11.46 -2.43
C TYR A 122 -27.27 10.78 -1.26
N PRO A 123 -27.60 9.55 -0.81
CA PRO A 123 -26.87 8.90 0.27
C PRO A 123 -25.36 8.77 0.00
N ALA A 124 -24.96 8.46 -1.23
CA ALA A 124 -23.55 8.36 -1.61
C ALA A 124 -22.86 9.73 -1.59
N ILE A 125 -23.53 10.75 -2.14
CA ILE A 125 -23.03 12.13 -2.16
C ILE A 125 -22.90 12.66 -0.73
N VAL A 126 -23.90 12.49 0.11
CA VAL A 126 -23.90 13.01 1.49
C VAL A 126 -22.84 12.31 2.36
N LYS A 127 -22.55 11.02 2.12
CA LYS A 127 -21.42 10.31 2.76
C LYS A 127 -20.04 10.85 2.35
N SER A 128 -19.91 11.45 1.16
CA SER A 128 -18.65 12.04 0.70
C SER A 128 -18.31 13.38 1.36
N LEU A 129 -19.30 14.05 1.95
CA LEU A 129 -19.12 15.38 2.53
C LEU A 129 -18.34 15.32 3.84
N ASP A 130 -17.59 16.37 4.16
CA ASP A 130 -17.04 16.53 5.50
C ASP A 130 -18.08 17.10 6.48
N LYS A 131 -17.68 17.16 7.76
CA LYS A 131 -18.55 17.65 8.84
C LYS A 131 -18.94 19.11 8.65
N GLU A 132 -18.02 19.96 8.19
CA GLU A 132 -18.26 21.38 7.97
C GLU A 132 -19.25 21.61 6.82
N SER A 133 -19.10 20.90 5.70
CA SER A 133 -20.03 20.94 4.57
C SER A 133 -21.40 20.43 4.96
N CYS A 134 -21.48 19.33 5.72
CA CYS A 134 -22.75 18.84 6.25
C CYS A 134 -23.45 19.91 7.11
N GLN A 135 -22.73 20.55 8.03
CA GLN A 135 -23.27 21.60 8.90
C GLN A 135 -23.72 22.83 8.11
N TYR A 136 -22.90 23.27 7.16
CA TYR A 136 -23.21 24.39 6.28
C TYR A 136 -24.50 24.14 5.48
N LEU A 137 -24.59 23.00 4.79
CA LEU A 137 -25.76 22.66 3.98
C LEU A 137 -27.02 22.47 4.84
N MET A 138 -26.92 21.87 6.03
CA MET A 138 -28.03 21.74 6.98
C MET A 138 -28.61 23.10 7.40
N SER A 139 -27.75 24.11 7.58
CA SER A 139 -28.16 25.47 7.95
C SER A 139 -28.91 26.21 6.83
N ARG A 140 -28.70 25.79 5.57
CA ARG A 140 -29.21 26.46 4.36
C ARG A 140 -30.37 25.72 3.69
N THR A 141 -30.58 24.43 3.99
CA THR A 141 -31.69 23.65 3.43
C THR A 141 -32.94 23.70 4.33
N ALA A 142 -34.11 23.91 3.73
CA ALA A 142 -35.40 23.77 4.39
C ALA A 142 -36.02 22.38 4.20
N ASN A 143 -35.44 21.53 3.33
CA ASN A 143 -35.97 20.20 3.05
C ASN A 143 -35.67 19.23 4.21
N ALA A 144 -36.72 18.65 4.79
CA ALA A 144 -36.62 17.78 5.96
C ALA A 144 -35.84 16.49 5.68
N ASN A 145 -36.06 15.87 4.51
CA ASN A 145 -35.41 14.61 4.12
C ASN A 145 -33.90 14.81 3.91
N LEU A 146 -33.53 15.83 3.13
CA LEU A 146 -32.12 16.17 2.91
C LEU A 146 -31.43 16.57 4.23
N ARG A 147 -32.11 17.35 5.09
CA ARG A 147 -31.58 17.72 6.40
C ARG A 147 -31.33 16.49 7.28
N GLN A 148 -32.21 15.48 7.23
CA GLN A 148 -32.03 14.23 7.97
C GLN A 148 -30.88 13.39 7.43
N LEU A 149 -30.71 13.29 6.10
CA LEU A 149 -29.56 12.63 5.46
C LEU A 149 -28.24 13.28 5.90
N LEU A 150 -28.15 14.61 5.83
CA LEU A 150 -26.94 15.35 6.24
C LEU A 150 -26.65 15.19 7.73
N LYS A 151 -27.68 15.17 8.59
CA LYS A 151 -27.53 14.95 10.03
C LYS A 151 -26.98 13.54 10.32
N ASN A 152 -27.49 12.53 9.62
CA ASN A 152 -27.03 11.15 9.79
C ASN A 152 -25.58 10.98 9.34
N ALA A 153 -25.20 11.57 8.20
CA ALA A 153 -23.81 11.53 7.74
C ALA A 153 -22.86 12.29 8.68
N ALA A 154 -23.23 13.47 9.16
CA ALA A 154 -22.40 14.21 10.12
C ALA A 154 -22.16 13.42 11.43
N LEU A 155 -23.15 12.64 11.88
CA LEU A 155 -23.04 11.75 13.03
C LEU A 155 -22.15 10.53 12.75
N ALA A 156 -22.24 9.94 11.55
CA ALA A 156 -21.39 8.83 11.12
C ALA A 156 -19.92 9.28 10.99
N ILE A 157 -19.66 10.42 10.36
CA ILE A 157 -18.32 11.01 10.22
C ILE A 157 -17.69 11.30 11.58
N SER A 158 -18.48 11.76 12.56
CA SER A 158 -17.99 12.01 13.92
C SER A 158 -17.60 10.72 14.67
N ARG A 159 -18.01 9.54 14.18
CA ARG A 159 -17.58 8.22 14.68
C ARG A 159 -16.43 7.62 13.85
N GLU A 160 -16.18 8.12 12.65
CA GLU A 160 -15.30 7.54 11.63
C GLU A 160 -14.11 8.45 11.26
N GLN A 161 -13.62 9.33 12.12
CA GLN A 161 -12.38 10.07 11.84
C GLN A 161 -11.13 9.21 12.11
N GLY A 162 -10.20 9.17 11.15
CA GLY A 162 -8.91 8.49 11.25
C GLY A 162 -9.03 6.96 11.15
N LEU A 163 -8.66 6.26 12.21
CA LEU A 163 -8.64 4.79 12.29
C LEU A 163 -10.03 4.13 12.18
N GLY A 164 -11.10 4.92 12.34
CA GLY A 164 -12.48 4.47 12.13
C GLY A 164 -12.77 3.98 10.71
N TRP A 165 -12.04 4.47 9.69
CA TRP A 165 -12.14 3.98 8.30
C TRP A 165 -11.74 2.50 8.18
N PHE A 166 -10.91 2.03 9.10
CA PHE A 166 -10.42 0.65 9.18
C PHE A 166 -11.13 -0.15 10.29
N GLY A 167 -12.14 0.43 10.95
CA GLY A 167 -12.83 -0.19 12.08
C GLY A 167 -11.95 -0.28 13.35
N ILE A 168 -10.94 0.58 13.49
CA ILE A 168 -9.95 0.52 14.55
C ILE A 168 -10.17 1.67 15.56
N GLU A 169 -10.33 1.34 16.84
CA GLU A 169 -10.35 2.33 17.93
C GLU A 169 -8.92 2.68 18.37
N GLN A 170 -8.48 3.93 18.16
CA GLN A 170 -7.12 4.41 18.47
C GLN A 170 -6.66 4.06 19.90
N ASN A 171 -7.55 4.28 20.88
CA ASN A 171 -7.27 4.07 22.29
C ASN A 171 -7.08 2.58 22.66
N ARG A 172 -7.52 1.63 21.82
CA ARG A 172 -7.35 0.19 22.09
C ARG A 172 -6.02 -0.38 21.59
N LEU A 173 -5.43 0.22 20.56
CA LEU A 173 -4.14 -0.20 20.00
C LEU A 173 -2.95 0.39 20.76
N SER A 174 -3.06 1.63 21.25
CA SER A 174 -2.00 2.31 22.00
C SER A 174 -1.64 1.61 23.32
N ASP A 175 -2.63 1.01 23.96
CA ASP A 175 -2.50 0.39 25.30
C ASP A 175 -1.92 -1.04 25.26
N GLN A 176 -1.74 -1.61 24.06
CA GLN A 176 -1.28 -2.98 23.89
C GLN A 176 0.16 -2.99 23.38
N VAL A 177 1.08 -3.57 24.17
CA VAL A 177 2.47 -3.78 23.78
C VAL A 177 2.53 -5.00 22.87
N CYS A 178 2.67 -4.77 21.56
CA CYS A 178 2.97 -5.80 20.56
C CYS A 178 4.39 -5.55 20.06
N ALA A 179 5.36 -6.23 20.67
CA ALA A 179 6.77 -6.07 20.31
C ALA A 179 7.06 -6.71 18.94
N GLY A 180 7.91 -6.06 18.16
CA GLY A 180 8.46 -6.57 16.92
C GLY A 180 9.87 -6.02 16.68
N LEU A 181 10.45 -6.41 15.55
CA LEU A 181 11.81 -6.05 15.14
C LEU A 181 12.04 -4.52 15.08
N TYR A 182 11.05 -3.75 14.63
CA TYR A 182 11.11 -2.28 14.49
C TYR A 182 10.41 -1.54 15.64
N GLY A 183 10.38 -2.14 16.84
CA GLY A 183 9.70 -1.57 18.00
C GLY A 183 8.25 -2.04 18.12
N ASN A 184 7.35 -1.15 18.54
CA ASN A 184 5.95 -1.52 18.77
C ASN A 184 5.18 -1.60 17.44
N LYS A 185 4.74 -2.81 17.07
CA LYS A 185 4.02 -3.09 15.83
C LYS A 185 2.72 -2.29 15.69
N ASN A 186 1.99 -2.07 16.79
CA ASN A 186 0.76 -1.29 16.75
C ASN A 186 1.07 0.19 16.44
N GLN A 187 2.14 0.75 17.00
CA GLN A 187 2.54 2.13 16.70
C GLN A 187 2.99 2.28 15.25
N ASN A 188 3.74 1.30 14.73
CA ASN A 188 4.14 1.28 13.32
C ASN A 188 2.92 1.19 12.39
N LEU A 189 1.93 0.37 12.74
CA LEU A 189 0.69 0.24 11.97
C LEU A 189 -0.10 1.55 11.95
N LEU A 190 -0.23 2.22 13.10
CA LEU A 190 -0.90 3.53 13.19
C LEU A 190 -0.20 4.57 12.29
N LYS A 191 1.13 4.64 12.37
CA LYS A 191 1.95 5.51 11.51
C LYS A 191 1.77 5.17 10.02
N ALA A 192 1.74 3.89 9.67
CA ALA A 192 1.54 3.43 8.30
C ALA A 192 0.15 3.85 7.77
N LEU A 193 -0.91 3.68 8.57
CA LEU A 193 -2.27 4.09 8.20
C LEU A 193 -2.36 5.60 7.97
N ASP A 194 -1.74 6.40 8.84
CA ASP A 194 -1.70 7.86 8.69
C ASP A 194 -0.97 8.29 7.41
N LEU A 195 0.15 7.64 7.08
CA LEU A 195 0.94 7.90 5.87
C LEU A 195 0.21 7.47 4.60
N VAL A 196 -0.40 6.28 4.57
CA VAL A 196 -1.20 5.82 3.42
C VAL A 196 -2.41 6.73 3.22
N ALA A 197 -3.08 7.13 4.30
CA ALA A 197 -4.16 8.09 4.22
C ALA A 197 -3.68 9.48 3.75
N ALA A 198 -2.45 9.88 4.08
CA ALA A 198 -1.84 11.11 3.56
C ALA A 198 -1.49 11.00 2.07
N CYS A 199 -0.91 9.89 1.62
CA CYS A 199 -0.61 9.62 0.20
C CYS A 199 -1.88 9.71 -0.66
N ASN A 200 -2.97 9.08 -0.19
CA ASN A 200 -4.27 9.16 -0.84
C ASN A 200 -4.84 10.58 -0.89
N ARG A 201 -4.49 11.46 0.07
CA ARG A 201 -4.85 12.89 0.04
C ARG A 201 -3.98 13.67 -0.94
N ASN A 202 -2.69 13.35 -1.03
CA ASN A 202 -1.70 14.07 -1.85
C ASN A 202 -1.76 13.69 -3.33
N ARG A 203 -2.19 12.46 -3.67
CA ARG A 203 -2.49 11.99 -5.05
C ARG A 203 -3.52 12.86 -5.79
N LEU A 204 -4.17 13.76 -5.07
CA LEU A 204 -5.30 14.59 -5.50
C LEU A 204 -4.94 16.06 -5.65
N GLN A 205 -3.89 16.51 -4.96
CA GLN A 205 -3.32 17.85 -5.09
C GLN A 205 -2.26 17.91 -6.19
N TYR A 206 -1.49 16.83 -6.34
CA TYR A 206 -0.50 16.68 -7.39
C TYR A 206 -0.89 15.45 -8.22
N LEU A 207 -1.33 15.69 -9.47
CA LEU A 207 -1.59 14.60 -10.42
C LEU A 207 -0.33 13.77 -10.65
N HIS A 208 0.83 14.43 -10.57
CA HIS A 208 2.15 13.82 -10.63
C HIS A 208 3.15 14.73 -9.91
N GLY A 209 4.10 14.16 -9.14
CA GLY A 209 5.13 14.96 -8.48
C GLY A 209 6.06 14.16 -7.56
N ILE A 210 7.23 14.73 -7.28
CA ILE A 210 8.26 14.13 -6.41
C ILE A 210 7.74 13.90 -4.99
N GLU A 211 6.92 14.83 -4.50
CA GLU A 211 6.36 14.78 -3.14
C GLU A 211 5.49 13.52 -2.95
N LEU A 212 4.62 13.22 -3.91
CA LEU A 212 3.80 12.02 -3.88
C LEU A 212 4.64 10.74 -3.91
N PHE A 213 5.70 10.71 -4.73
CA PHE A 213 6.63 9.56 -4.76
C PHE A 213 7.34 9.38 -3.42
N LEU A 214 7.79 10.47 -2.79
CA LEU A 214 8.44 10.44 -1.48
C LEU A 214 7.48 10.01 -0.37
N ASP A 215 6.22 10.44 -0.42
CA ASP A 215 5.18 10.04 0.52
C ASP A 215 4.87 8.55 0.37
N ASN A 216 4.69 8.05 -0.86
CA ASN A 216 4.50 6.62 -1.13
C ASN A 216 5.68 5.79 -0.62
N LEU A 217 6.92 6.29 -0.77
CA LEU A 217 8.10 5.63 -0.25
C LEU A 217 8.11 5.57 1.29
N ALA A 218 7.74 6.67 1.95
CA ALA A 218 7.61 6.71 3.41
C ALA A 218 6.49 5.78 3.92
N ALA A 219 5.36 5.72 3.20
CA ALA A 219 4.27 4.79 3.49
C ALA A 219 4.74 3.33 3.34
N ALA A 220 5.42 2.99 2.24
CA ALA A 220 5.98 1.66 2.02
C ALA A 220 6.96 1.27 3.15
N GLU A 221 7.83 2.19 3.60
CA GLU A 221 8.73 1.96 4.73
C GLU A 221 7.96 1.65 6.03
N ALA A 222 6.92 2.42 6.37
CA ALA A 222 6.13 2.22 7.59
C ALA A 222 5.27 0.94 7.55
N VAL A 223 4.71 0.61 6.39
CA VAL A 223 3.96 -0.63 6.15
C VAL A 223 4.89 -1.84 6.34
N PHE A 224 6.13 -1.77 5.82
CA PHE A 224 7.14 -2.79 6.04
C PHE A 224 7.53 -2.95 7.53
N GLU A 225 7.77 -1.84 8.24
CA GLU A 225 8.09 -1.84 9.68
C GLU A 225 6.96 -2.45 10.54
N SER A 226 5.74 -2.49 10.00
CA SER A 226 4.58 -3.14 10.61
C SER A 226 4.50 -4.64 10.32
N GLY A 227 5.37 -5.17 9.46
CA GLY A 227 5.40 -6.59 9.06
C GLY A 227 4.49 -6.92 7.87
N LEU A 228 4.05 -5.90 7.13
CA LEU A 228 3.20 -6.02 5.93
C LEU A 228 4.09 -6.02 4.68
N VAL A 229 4.77 -7.14 4.44
CA VAL A 229 5.83 -7.20 3.42
C VAL A 229 5.25 -7.13 2.00
N ALA A 230 4.18 -7.87 1.73
CA ALA A 230 3.51 -7.89 0.43
C ALA A 230 2.87 -6.52 0.11
N ASP A 231 2.16 -5.92 1.06
CA ASP A 231 1.55 -4.59 0.89
C ASP A 231 2.61 -3.50 0.66
N SER A 232 3.75 -3.58 1.37
CA SER A 232 4.87 -2.67 1.15
C SER A 232 5.43 -2.78 -0.27
N LEU A 233 5.59 -4.01 -0.78
CA LEU A 233 6.02 -4.25 -2.15
C LEU A 233 5.00 -3.72 -3.18
N ALA A 234 3.70 -3.91 -2.93
CA ALA A 234 2.65 -3.39 -3.80
C ALA A 234 2.70 -1.87 -3.91
N ILE A 235 2.87 -1.15 -2.78
CA ILE A 235 3.02 0.32 -2.79
C ILE A 235 4.27 0.73 -3.58
N LEU A 236 5.38 0.01 -3.47
CA LEU A 236 6.59 0.30 -4.24
C LEU A 236 6.41 0.06 -5.74
N LEU A 237 5.69 -1.00 -6.13
CA LEU A 237 5.36 -1.28 -7.53
C LEU A 237 4.48 -0.18 -8.11
N ASP A 238 3.39 0.20 -7.41
CA ASP A 238 2.50 1.28 -7.83
C ASP A 238 3.26 2.60 -7.99
N ALA A 239 4.12 2.94 -7.03
CA ALA A 239 4.93 4.16 -7.07
C ALA A 239 5.96 4.14 -8.22
N TRP A 240 6.48 2.97 -8.58
CA TRP A 240 7.44 2.80 -9.66
C TRP A 240 6.77 2.84 -11.04
N GLU A 241 5.63 2.16 -11.22
CA GLU A 241 4.83 2.20 -12.44
C GLU A 241 4.40 3.65 -12.76
N GLU A 242 3.92 4.38 -11.77
CA GLU A 242 3.55 5.80 -11.91
C GLU A 242 4.74 6.67 -12.37
N CYS A 243 5.96 6.32 -11.94
CA CYS A 243 7.17 7.02 -12.35
C CYS A 243 7.60 6.69 -13.79
N LEU A 244 7.35 5.48 -14.27
CA LEU A 244 7.63 5.08 -15.66
C LEU A 244 6.64 5.71 -16.64
N GLU A 245 5.38 5.87 -16.24
CA GLU A 245 4.35 6.48 -17.06
C GLU A 245 4.55 8.00 -17.23
N ASN A 246 5.17 8.68 -16.25
CA ASN A 246 5.38 10.13 -16.30
C ASN A 246 6.82 10.53 -16.66
N HIS A 247 6.98 11.09 -17.87
CA HIS A 247 8.28 11.50 -18.43
C HIS A 247 9.02 12.58 -17.62
N GLN A 248 8.30 13.46 -16.90
CA GLN A 248 8.91 14.50 -16.06
C GLN A 248 9.53 13.89 -14.79
N LEU A 249 8.90 12.87 -14.21
CA LEU A 249 9.41 12.13 -13.06
C LEU A 249 10.61 11.24 -13.44
N THR A 250 10.64 10.71 -14.66
CA THR A 250 11.79 9.94 -15.18
C THR A 250 13.05 10.79 -15.31
N ASP A 251 12.91 12.07 -15.69
CA ASP A 251 14.03 13.02 -15.72
C ASP A 251 14.48 13.43 -14.31
N ILE A 252 13.57 13.48 -13.33
CA ILE A 252 13.89 13.74 -11.93
C ILE A 252 14.54 12.53 -11.25
N LEU A 253 14.19 11.29 -11.61
CA LEU A 253 14.89 10.10 -11.13
C LEU A 253 16.36 10.01 -11.61
N ARG A 254 16.79 10.86 -12.53
CA ARG A 254 18.22 11.09 -12.79
C ARG A 254 18.93 11.76 -11.62
N ASP A 255 18.18 12.30 -10.65
CA ASP A 255 18.70 12.64 -9.33
C ASP A 255 19.10 11.35 -8.60
N ILE A 256 20.41 11.15 -8.54
CA ILE A 256 21.09 10.03 -7.91
C ILE A 256 20.58 9.80 -6.47
N GLN A 257 20.14 10.83 -5.74
CA GLN A 257 19.69 10.67 -4.35
C GLN A 257 18.32 10.00 -4.24
N LEU A 258 17.37 10.34 -5.10
CA LEU A 258 16.02 9.77 -5.10
C LEU A 258 16.04 8.30 -5.51
N ALA A 259 16.76 7.98 -6.58
CA ALA A 259 16.96 6.60 -7.03
C ALA A 259 17.62 5.75 -5.93
N LYS A 260 18.64 6.29 -5.24
CA LYS A 260 19.28 5.61 -4.09
C LYS A 260 18.30 5.34 -2.96
N ARG A 261 17.41 6.28 -2.64
CA ARG A 261 16.42 6.11 -1.57
C ARG A 261 15.42 5.02 -1.93
N PHE A 262 14.89 5.01 -3.16
CA PHE A 262 13.98 3.96 -3.62
C PHE A 262 14.64 2.58 -3.60
N VAL A 263 15.84 2.46 -4.18
CA VAL A 263 16.62 1.21 -4.19
C VAL A 263 16.88 0.70 -2.77
N ARG A 264 17.17 1.59 -1.81
CA ARG A 264 17.37 1.20 -0.41
C ARG A 264 16.14 0.54 0.19
N VAL A 265 14.94 1.08 -0.06
CA VAL A 265 13.69 0.49 0.46
C VAL A 265 13.37 -0.79 -0.29
N LEU A 266 13.48 -0.80 -1.62
CA LEU A 266 13.24 -1.98 -2.43
C LEU A 266 14.14 -3.15 -2.03
N ARG A 267 15.43 -2.89 -1.79
CA ARG A 267 16.42 -3.88 -1.34
C ARG A 267 16.08 -4.47 0.04
N ARG A 268 15.36 -3.73 0.88
CA ARG A 268 14.88 -4.24 2.17
C ARG A 268 13.62 -5.11 2.02
N VAL A 269 12.72 -4.73 1.10
CA VAL A 269 11.37 -5.30 0.96
C VAL A 269 11.33 -6.52 0.04
N ALA A 270 11.81 -6.37 -1.20
CA ALA A 270 11.66 -7.40 -2.24
C ALA A 270 12.37 -8.73 -1.93
N PRO A 271 13.60 -8.75 -1.39
CA PRO A 271 14.27 -10.00 -1.00
C PRO A 271 13.53 -10.74 0.12
N LEU A 272 12.96 -9.98 1.07
CA LEU A 272 12.19 -10.57 2.14
C LEU A 272 10.87 -11.16 1.63
N TYR A 273 10.19 -10.46 0.72
CA TYR A 273 8.97 -10.96 0.08
C TYR A 273 9.23 -12.30 -0.60
N VAL A 274 10.25 -12.39 -1.47
CA VAL A 274 10.51 -13.65 -2.18
C VAL A 274 11.01 -14.76 -1.26
N MET A 275 11.69 -14.43 -0.16
CA MET A 275 12.07 -15.41 0.85
C MET A 275 10.83 -16.01 1.53
N LEU A 276 9.83 -15.18 1.84
CA LEU A 276 8.62 -15.65 2.52
C LEU A 276 7.72 -16.47 1.58
N GLU A 277 7.56 -16.05 0.33
CA GLU A 277 6.59 -16.64 -0.60
C GLU A 277 7.16 -17.75 -1.51
N HIS A 278 8.45 -17.69 -1.83
CA HIS A 278 9.03 -18.51 -2.90
C HIS A 278 10.19 -19.42 -2.45
N ALA A 279 10.55 -19.45 -1.16
CA ALA A 279 11.56 -20.38 -0.67
C ALA A 279 11.13 -21.85 -0.92
N PRO A 280 12.04 -22.74 -1.39
CA PRO A 280 13.49 -22.58 -1.50
C PRO A 280 13.99 -22.16 -2.90
N ALA A 281 13.20 -21.42 -3.67
CA ALA A 281 13.55 -20.87 -4.98
C ALA A 281 13.53 -19.33 -4.98
N ALA A 282 13.93 -18.72 -3.87
CA ALA A 282 13.79 -17.28 -3.66
C ALA A 282 14.77 -16.48 -4.54
N GLY A 283 15.97 -17.00 -4.82
CA GLY A 283 16.94 -16.33 -5.69
C GLY A 283 16.42 -16.17 -7.13
N ALA A 284 15.84 -17.26 -7.68
CA ALA A 284 15.22 -17.23 -9.01
C ALA A 284 13.98 -16.32 -9.05
N ALA A 285 13.16 -16.35 -8.00
CA ALA A 285 11.98 -15.49 -7.89
C ALA A 285 12.36 -14.00 -7.78
N TYR A 286 13.43 -13.67 -7.03
CA TYR A 286 13.95 -12.30 -6.95
C TYR A 286 14.40 -11.78 -8.31
N GLN A 287 15.16 -12.59 -9.04
CA GLN A 287 15.62 -12.24 -10.37
C GLN A 287 14.44 -11.99 -11.32
N ALA A 288 13.45 -12.88 -11.34
CA ALA A 288 12.26 -12.73 -12.17
C ALA A 288 11.44 -11.48 -11.80
N LEU A 289 11.30 -11.16 -10.51
CA LEU A 289 10.64 -9.96 -10.03
C LEU A 289 11.40 -8.70 -10.48
N TYR A 290 12.73 -8.70 -10.34
CA TYR A 290 13.58 -7.58 -10.71
C TYR A 290 13.57 -7.33 -12.23
N ASP A 291 13.72 -8.39 -13.04
CA ASP A 291 13.71 -8.30 -14.49
C ASP A 291 12.37 -7.82 -15.04
N ARG A 292 11.27 -8.19 -14.38
CA ARG A 292 9.92 -7.81 -14.81
C ARG A 292 9.56 -6.37 -14.47
N TYR A 293 9.89 -5.92 -13.26
CA TYR A 293 9.37 -4.65 -12.74
C TYR A 293 10.45 -3.57 -12.56
N PHE A 294 11.71 -3.95 -12.34
CA PHE A 294 12.78 -3.04 -11.90
C PHE A 294 14.04 -3.10 -12.77
N ALA A 295 13.96 -3.59 -14.01
CA ALA A 295 15.12 -3.83 -14.88
C ALA A 295 16.05 -2.62 -15.09
N CYS A 296 15.53 -1.40 -14.93
CA CYS A 296 16.29 -0.14 -15.07
C CYS A 296 17.05 0.28 -13.78
N LEU A 297 16.86 -0.42 -12.67
CA LEU A 297 17.49 -0.12 -11.39
C LEU A 297 18.74 -1.00 -11.16
N PRO A 298 19.71 -0.54 -10.37
CA PRO A 298 20.88 -1.34 -10.04
C PRO A 298 20.49 -2.50 -9.11
N ASN A 299 20.61 -3.73 -9.61
CA ASN A 299 20.49 -4.92 -8.78
C ASN A 299 21.72 -5.06 -7.88
N ASN A 300 21.50 -5.44 -6.63
CA ASN A 300 22.55 -5.57 -5.64
C ASN A 300 23.10 -7.00 -5.60
N ALA A 301 24.43 -7.12 -5.73
CA ALA A 301 25.12 -8.40 -5.79
C ALA A 301 25.05 -9.18 -4.46
N SER A 302 25.20 -8.52 -3.30
CA SER A 302 25.15 -9.20 -2.00
C SER A 302 23.76 -9.80 -1.74
N THR A 303 22.71 -9.07 -2.09
CA THR A 303 21.33 -9.50 -1.89
C THR A 303 20.97 -10.70 -2.76
N HIS A 304 21.41 -10.73 -4.03
CA HIS A 304 21.19 -11.89 -4.88
C HIS A 304 21.96 -13.11 -4.36
N THR A 305 23.24 -12.93 -4.01
CA THR A 305 24.11 -14.01 -3.52
C THR A 305 23.62 -14.58 -2.18
N SER A 306 23.05 -13.75 -1.30
CA SER A 306 22.46 -14.20 -0.05
C SER A 306 21.24 -15.09 -0.27
N LEU A 307 20.36 -14.74 -1.22
CA LEU A 307 19.19 -15.54 -1.57
C LEU A 307 19.59 -16.87 -2.23
N GLU A 308 20.59 -16.87 -3.11
CA GLU A 308 21.14 -18.11 -3.66
C GLU A 308 21.75 -19.02 -2.58
N LEU A 309 22.48 -18.43 -1.62
CA LEU A 309 23.01 -19.16 -0.48
C LEU A 309 21.86 -19.76 0.35
N MET A 310 20.81 -19.00 0.61
CA MET A 310 19.63 -19.49 1.32
C MET A 310 18.99 -20.69 0.61
N ASP A 311 18.75 -20.59 -0.70
CA ASP A 311 18.21 -21.70 -1.50
C ASP A 311 19.10 -22.95 -1.39
N ARG A 312 20.44 -22.77 -1.38
CA ARG A 312 21.39 -23.87 -1.13
C ARG A 312 21.25 -24.43 0.29
N LEU A 313 21.18 -23.61 1.32
CA LEU A 313 21.05 -24.04 2.73
C LEU A 313 19.77 -24.85 2.97
N LEU A 314 18.70 -24.53 2.25
CA LEU A 314 17.42 -25.25 2.31
C LEU A 314 17.42 -26.54 1.48
N SER A 315 18.37 -26.71 0.56
CA SER A 315 18.55 -27.92 -0.24
C SER A 315 19.27 -29.05 0.51
N THR A 316 19.04 -30.30 0.11
CA THR A 316 19.53 -31.48 0.85
C THR A 316 20.93 -31.97 0.45
N ASN A 317 21.51 -31.46 -0.64
CA ASN A 317 22.74 -32.00 -1.25
C ASN A 317 23.90 -31.00 -1.29
N GLN A 318 24.20 -30.33 -0.18
CA GLN A 318 25.32 -29.40 -0.10
C GLN A 318 26.48 -29.97 0.70
N SER A 319 27.72 -29.64 0.29
CA SER A 319 28.93 -29.96 1.05
C SER A 319 29.36 -28.76 1.90
N VAL A 320 29.97 -29.04 3.06
CA VAL A 320 30.49 -27.99 3.97
C VAL A 320 31.45 -27.03 3.24
N PRO A 321 32.41 -27.49 2.42
CA PRO A 321 33.29 -26.58 1.68
C PRO A 321 32.54 -25.66 0.71
N ALA A 322 31.50 -26.15 0.04
CA ALA A 322 30.71 -25.35 -0.90
C ALA A 322 29.91 -24.25 -0.20
N VAL A 323 29.31 -24.56 0.95
CA VAL A 323 28.60 -23.57 1.79
C VAL A 323 29.56 -22.52 2.31
N LYS A 324 30.73 -22.92 2.84
CA LYS A 324 31.76 -21.96 3.28
C LYS A 324 32.24 -21.06 2.15
N ALA A 325 32.52 -21.62 0.98
CA ALA A 325 32.95 -20.84 -0.18
C ALA A 325 31.89 -19.80 -0.56
N SER A 326 30.62 -20.20 -0.58
CA SER A 326 29.50 -19.30 -0.88
C SER A 326 29.36 -18.20 0.17
N LEU A 327 29.45 -18.54 1.45
CA LEU A 327 29.39 -17.57 2.55
C LEU A 327 30.56 -16.59 2.55
N LYS A 328 31.78 -17.04 2.23
CA LYS A 328 32.95 -16.17 2.07
C LYS A 328 32.80 -15.22 0.88
N LEU A 329 32.35 -15.73 -0.27
CA LEU A 329 32.11 -14.91 -1.46
C LEU A 329 31.08 -13.83 -1.19
N TRP A 330 29.99 -14.20 -0.50
CA TRP A 330 28.97 -13.24 -0.10
C TRP A 330 29.49 -12.21 0.91
N HIS A 331 30.25 -12.62 1.93
CA HIS A 331 30.84 -11.68 2.89
C HIS A 331 31.76 -10.65 2.24
N LEU A 332 32.55 -11.08 1.24
CA LEU A 332 33.39 -10.15 0.47
C LEU A 332 32.54 -9.08 -0.23
N GLN A 333 31.38 -9.43 -0.78
CA GLN A 333 30.47 -8.45 -1.38
C GLN A 333 29.92 -7.47 -0.34
N ILE A 334 29.57 -7.94 0.86
CA ILE A 334 29.14 -7.06 1.96
C ILE A 334 30.27 -6.09 2.33
N GLN A 335 31.52 -6.59 2.43
CA GLN A 335 32.68 -5.77 2.73
C GLN A 335 32.95 -4.72 1.64
N ASP A 336 32.85 -5.10 0.37
CA ASP A 336 33.04 -4.19 -0.77
C ASP A 336 31.97 -3.07 -0.78
N GLU A 337 30.74 -3.38 -0.38
CA GLU A 337 29.64 -2.40 -0.30
C GLU A 337 29.74 -1.48 0.92
N ALA A 338 30.41 -1.92 1.98
CA ALA A 338 30.61 -1.19 3.22
C ALA A 338 32.03 -0.61 3.36
N ASP A 339 32.76 -0.44 2.25
CA ASP A 339 34.14 0.08 2.23
C ASP A 339 35.10 -0.59 3.25
N GLY A 340 34.90 -1.89 3.51
CA GLY A 340 35.73 -2.69 4.40
C GLY A 340 35.47 -2.51 5.90
N GLU A 341 34.32 -1.94 6.31
CA GLU A 341 33.99 -1.70 7.73
C GLU A 341 33.89 -2.98 8.59
N TYR A 342 33.64 -4.14 7.98
CA TYR A 342 33.41 -5.39 8.72
C TYR A 342 34.66 -6.27 8.82
N GLU A 343 34.87 -6.87 9.99
CA GLU A 343 35.88 -7.90 10.20
C GLU A 343 35.60 -9.16 9.34
N PRO A 344 36.63 -9.95 8.95
CA PRO A 344 36.43 -11.20 8.22
C PRO A 344 35.60 -12.22 9.02
N LEU A 345 34.58 -12.80 8.38
CA LEU A 345 33.67 -13.80 8.97
C LEU A 345 34.37 -15.11 9.38
N PHE A 346 35.50 -15.43 8.76
CA PHE A 346 36.28 -16.63 9.01
C PHE A 346 37.71 -16.27 9.44
N ASN A 347 38.23 -17.01 10.42
CA ASN A 347 39.61 -16.87 10.86
C ASN A 347 40.60 -17.55 9.90
N ARG A 348 41.90 -17.42 10.19
CA ARG A 348 42.97 -18.04 9.38
C ARG A 348 42.92 -19.57 9.32
N SER A 349 42.24 -20.20 10.28
CA SER A 349 42.04 -21.66 10.36
C SER A 349 40.75 -22.11 9.67
N ASP A 350 40.10 -21.22 8.93
CA ASP A 350 38.83 -21.47 8.25
C ASP A 350 37.66 -21.84 9.20
N GLN A 351 37.71 -21.34 10.43
CA GLN A 351 36.62 -21.45 11.39
C GLN A 351 35.81 -20.17 11.41
N LEU A 352 34.49 -20.33 11.47
CA LEU A 352 33.54 -19.22 11.57
C LEU A 352 33.71 -18.49 12.91
N GLU A 353 33.87 -17.17 12.87
CA GLU A 353 33.95 -16.33 14.06
C GLU A 353 32.56 -15.85 14.49
N PHE A 354 31.98 -16.54 15.48
CA PHE A 354 30.62 -16.23 15.96
C PHE A 354 30.46 -14.78 16.45
N ARG A 355 31.50 -14.20 17.06
CA ARG A 355 31.50 -12.79 17.48
C ARG A 355 31.33 -11.85 16.28
N VAL A 356 32.07 -12.09 15.20
CA VAL A 356 32.00 -11.29 13.97
C VAL A 356 30.63 -11.45 13.32
N LEU A 357 30.12 -12.68 13.24
CA LEU A 357 28.78 -12.95 12.72
C LEU A 357 27.70 -12.23 13.52
N LYS A 358 27.77 -12.27 14.85
CA LYS A 358 26.83 -11.56 15.73
C LYS A 358 26.86 -10.05 15.46
N ALA A 359 28.04 -9.45 15.40
CA ALA A 359 28.19 -8.03 15.12
C ALA A 359 27.63 -7.66 13.73
N LEU A 360 27.88 -8.50 12.72
CA LEU A 360 27.35 -8.32 11.38
C LEU A 360 25.82 -8.39 11.36
N VAL A 361 25.22 -9.45 11.94
CA VAL A 361 23.77 -9.61 12.03
C VAL A 361 23.13 -8.45 12.79
N ASP A 362 23.67 -8.06 13.95
CA ASP A 362 23.15 -6.95 14.74
C ASP A 362 23.26 -5.61 13.97
N GLY A 363 24.28 -5.44 13.12
CA GLY A 363 24.47 -4.27 12.27
C GLY A 363 23.51 -4.20 11.08
N ILE A 364 23.13 -5.33 10.49
CA ILE A 364 22.33 -5.34 9.25
C ILE A 364 20.85 -5.70 9.46
N ARG A 365 20.44 -6.32 10.58
CA ARG A 365 19.07 -6.90 10.76
C ARG A 365 17.89 -5.96 10.49
N LEU A 366 18.05 -4.65 10.65
CA LEU A 366 17.00 -3.66 10.37
C LEU A 366 17.05 -3.11 8.93
N ALA A 367 18.23 -3.08 8.32
CA ALA A 367 18.41 -2.57 6.97
C ALA A 367 18.23 -3.68 5.92
N GLN A 368 18.73 -4.88 6.22
CA GLN A 368 18.74 -6.08 5.37
C GLN A 368 18.30 -7.31 6.19
N PRO A 369 17.00 -7.41 6.55
CA PRO A 369 16.49 -8.49 7.41
C PRO A 369 16.64 -9.88 6.79
N GLN A 370 16.49 -10.02 5.47
CA GLN A 370 16.68 -11.29 4.77
C GLN A 370 18.15 -11.76 4.83
N GLU A 371 19.11 -10.84 4.70
CA GLU A 371 20.54 -11.14 4.82
C GLU A 371 20.89 -11.59 6.25
N ALA A 372 20.39 -10.88 7.27
CA ALA A 372 20.56 -11.28 8.66
C ALA A 372 20.04 -12.70 8.95
N ILE A 373 18.87 -13.06 8.41
CA ILE A 373 18.30 -14.40 8.55
C ILE A 373 19.13 -15.45 7.82
N THR A 374 19.61 -15.14 6.62
CA THR A 374 20.48 -16.05 5.85
C THR A 374 21.76 -16.38 6.63
N LEU A 375 22.37 -15.39 7.31
CA LEU A 375 23.52 -15.63 8.20
C LEU A 375 23.17 -16.57 9.35
N ILE A 376 22.04 -16.34 10.02
CA ILE A 376 21.58 -17.21 11.12
C ILE A 376 21.38 -18.65 10.63
N LEU A 377 20.73 -18.83 9.47
CA LEU A 377 20.52 -20.14 8.85
C LEU A 377 21.85 -20.81 8.46
N ALA A 378 22.84 -20.04 7.98
CA ALA A 378 24.16 -20.57 7.63
C ALA A 378 24.88 -21.14 8.86
N VAL A 379 24.82 -20.46 10.01
CA VAL A 379 25.40 -20.96 11.27
C VAL A 379 24.74 -22.25 11.72
N LEU A 380 23.41 -22.26 11.74
CA LEU A 380 22.63 -23.43 12.11
C LEU A 380 22.91 -24.63 11.19
N TRP A 381 23.17 -24.35 9.91
CA TRP A 381 23.56 -25.38 8.94
C TRP A 381 24.98 -25.90 9.19
N LEU A 382 25.96 -25.03 9.46
CA LEU A 382 27.35 -25.43 9.75
C LEU A 382 27.45 -26.22 11.06
N ASP A 383 26.70 -25.82 12.09
CA ASP A 383 26.63 -26.51 13.38
C ASP A 383 26.09 -27.94 13.22
N LYS A 384 25.01 -28.09 12.44
CA LYS A 384 24.44 -29.41 12.11
C LYS A 384 25.44 -30.37 11.46
N HIS A 385 26.42 -29.83 10.73
CA HIS A 385 27.44 -30.60 10.04
C HIS A 385 28.77 -30.68 10.81
N ASN A 386 28.76 -30.35 12.11
CA ASN A 386 29.90 -30.40 13.03
C ASN A 386 31.10 -29.53 12.60
N ASP A 387 30.85 -28.46 11.84
CA ASP A 387 31.89 -27.54 11.38
C ASP A 387 31.97 -26.27 12.25
N SER A 388 30.89 -25.95 12.96
CA SER A 388 30.86 -25.01 14.08
C SER A 388 30.25 -25.69 15.30
N SER A 389 30.49 -25.16 16.50
CA SER A 389 29.84 -25.62 17.73
C SER A 389 29.13 -24.45 18.40
N LEU A 390 27.81 -24.52 18.49
CA LEU A 390 27.02 -23.57 19.26
C LEU A 390 27.10 -23.87 20.75
N ASP A 391 27.40 -22.83 21.54
CA ASP A 391 27.27 -22.88 22.99
C ASP A 391 25.90 -22.34 23.46
N SER A 392 25.68 -22.33 24.77
CA SER A 392 24.43 -21.84 25.36
C SER A 392 24.18 -20.36 25.08
N ALA A 393 25.22 -19.52 25.11
CA ALA A 393 25.12 -18.09 24.86
C ALA A 393 24.78 -17.78 23.38
N ALA A 394 25.42 -18.48 22.45
CA ALA A 394 25.15 -18.42 21.03
C ALA A 394 23.72 -18.88 20.71
N SER A 395 23.30 -20.00 21.30
CA SER A 395 21.94 -20.54 21.15
C SER A 395 20.88 -19.57 21.68
N HIS A 396 21.13 -18.93 22.83
CA HIS A 396 20.23 -17.92 23.39
C HIS A 396 20.12 -16.68 22.50
N TRP A 397 21.24 -16.22 21.94
CA TRP A 397 21.23 -15.11 20.99
C TRP A 397 20.46 -15.49 19.71
N ILE A 398 20.70 -16.66 19.10
CA ILE A 398 19.96 -17.12 17.91
C ILE A 398 18.46 -17.21 18.21
N PHE A 399 18.08 -17.81 19.35
CA PHE A 399 16.68 -17.90 19.77
C PHE A 399 16.03 -16.51 19.86
N THR A 400 16.73 -15.54 20.44
CA THR A 400 16.25 -14.16 20.56
C THR A 400 16.04 -13.52 19.20
N GLN A 401 16.99 -13.66 18.27
CA GLN A 401 16.84 -13.14 16.90
C GLN A 401 15.65 -13.78 16.19
N CYS A 402 15.58 -15.11 16.16
CA CYS A 402 14.47 -15.84 15.53
C CYS A 402 13.10 -15.43 16.10
N ARG A 403 13.00 -15.25 17.42
CA ARG A 403 11.78 -14.80 18.09
C ARG A 403 11.41 -13.37 17.69
N ASP A 404 12.38 -12.46 17.59
CA ASP A 404 12.14 -11.06 17.21
C ASP A 404 11.70 -10.94 15.73
N PHE A 405 12.28 -11.74 14.84
CA PHE A 405 11.83 -11.82 13.45
C PHE A 405 10.43 -12.42 13.34
N TRP A 406 10.15 -13.49 14.09
CA TRP A 406 8.83 -14.11 14.12
C TRP A 406 7.75 -13.19 14.71
N SER A 407 8.07 -12.42 15.75
CA SER A 407 7.11 -11.48 16.34
C SER A 407 6.79 -10.32 15.39
N TRP A 408 7.75 -9.91 14.57
CA TRP A 408 7.53 -8.95 13.48
C TRP A 408 6.66 -9.54 12.37
N VAL A 409 7.10 -10.64 11.77
CA VAL A 409 6.44 -11.35 10.67
C VAL A 409 6.27 -12.82 11.07
N PRO A 410 5.07 -13.28 11.45
CA PRO A 410 4.82 -14.62 12.01
C PRO A 410 4.94 -15.78 11.00
N SER A 411 6.14 -16.05 10.51
CA SER A 411 6.43 -17.09 9.51
C SER A 411 7.26 -18.23 10.05
N LYS A 412 7.03 -19.46 9.55
CA LYS A 412 7.91 -20.61 9.77
C LYS A 412 9.35 -20.40 9.28
N MET A 413 9.56 -19.45 8.38
CA MET A 413 10.90 -19.09 7.93
C MET A 413 11.81 -18.67 9.08
N PHE A 414 11.25 -17.99 10.08
CA PHE A 414 12.03 -17.46 11.21
C PHE A 414 12.07 -18.40 12.41
N PHE A 415 11.03 -19.22 12.62
CA PHE A 415 10.97 -20.16 13.73
C PHE A 415 10.18 -21.42 13.36
N ASN A 416 10.82 -22.58 13.47
CA ASN A 416 10.24 -23.88 13.14
C ASN A 416 10.92 -25.02 13.93
N ALA A 417 10.38 -26.23 13.82
CA ALA A 417 10.87 -27.41 14.54
C ALA A 417 12.35 -27.73 14.25
N ARG A 418 12.87 -27.46 13.04
CA ARG A 418 14.28 -27.71 12.70
C ARG A 418 15.19 -26.78 13.49
N ILE A 419 14.91 -25.48 13.46
CA ILE A 419 15.64 -24.47 14.24
C ILE A 419 15.57 -24.83 15.73
N TRP A 420 14.38 -25.13 16.24
CA TRP A 420 14.17 -25.43 17.65
C TRP A 420 14.93 -26.67 18.11
N SER A 421 14.95 -27.74 17.30
CA SER A 421 15.62 -29.00 17.64
C SER A 421 17.14 -28.84 17.84
N GLN A 422 17.74 -27.83 17.21
CA GLN A 422 19.17 -27.53 17.29
C GLN A 422 19.48 -26.69 18.52
N ILE A 423 18.75 -25.58 18.73
CA ILE A 423 19.10 -24.61 19.79
C ILE A 423 18.44 -24.94 21.14
N GLY A 424 17.25 -25.56 21.15
CA GLY A 424 16.42 -25.67 22.36
C GLY A 424 17.04 -26.46 23.51
N LYS A 425 17.89 -27.46 23.19
CA LYS A 425 18.60 -28.27 24.20
C LYS A 425 19.70 -27.53 24.94
N LEU A 426 20.22 -26.45 24.33
CA LEU A 426 21.33 -25.65 24.86
C LEU A 426 20.85 -24.44 25.67
N LEU A 427 19.54 -24.17 25.67
CA LEU A 427 18.91 -23.08 26.39
C LEU A 427 18.60 -23.46 27.85
N GLU A 428 18.58 -22.46 28.73
CA GLU A 428 18.04 -22.56 30.08
C GLU A 428 16.53 -22.87 30.10
N ASP A 429 16.04 -23.41 31.21
CA ASP A 429 14.67 -23.95 31.31
C ASP A 429 13.57 -22.92 31.01
N GLU A 430 13.72 -21.65 31.44
CA GLU A 430 12.73 -20.59 31.15
C GLU A 430 12.61 -20.33 29.64
N ASN A 431 13.75 -20.19 28.95
CA ASN A 431 13.80 -19.97 27.51
C ASN A 431 13.33 -21.22 26.74
N ARG A 432 13.64 -22.41 27.27
CA ARG A 432 13.17 -23.68 26.71
C ARG A 432 11.64 -23.76 26.75
N GLN A 433 11.03 -23.51 27.90
CA GLN A 433 9.57 -23.49 28.04
C GLN A 433 8.92 -22.44 27.12
N ALA A 434 9.52 -21.26 26.99
CA ALA A 434 9.02 -20.21 26.09
C ALA A 434 9.05 -20.66 24.62
N GLY A 435 10.14 -21.28 24.18
CA GLY A 435 10.26 -21.77 22.80
C GLY A 435 9.39 -23.00 22.52
N ASP A 436 9.25 -23.93 23.46
CA ASP A 436 8.32 -25.06 23.35
C ASP A 436 6.87 -24.58 23.20
N ARG A 437 6.47 -23.58 24.02
CA ARG A 437 5.15 -22.96 23.93
C ARG A 437 4.94 -22.27 22.58
N LEU A 438 5.95 -21.58 22.06
CA LEU A 438 5.88 -20.94 20.75
C LEU A 438 5.72 -21.97 19.63
N LEU A 439 6.57 -23.00 19.61
CA LEU A 439 6.55 -24.04 18.58
C LEU A 439 5.22 -24.79 18.57
N SER A 440 4.75 -25.25 19.74
CA SER A 440 3.46 -25.95 19.86
C SER A 440 2.32 -25.11 19.31
N ARG A 441 2.28 -23.80 19.61
CA ARG A 441 1.22 -22.92 19.09
C ARG A 441 1.36 -22.65 17.59
N VAL A 442 2.58 -22.47 17.09
CA VAL A 442 2.85 -22.32 15.66
C VAL A 442 2.42 -23.55 14.89
N GLU A 443 2.57 -24.76 15.44
CA GLU A 443 2.13 -26.00 14.81
C GLU A 443 0.63 -26.25 14.94
N GLU A 444 0.03 -25.98 16.11
CA GLU A 444 -1.41 -26.18 16.38
C GLU A 444 -2.31 -25.23 15.59
N LEU A 445 -1.89 -23.98 15.39
CA LEU A 445 -2.72 -22.93 14.79
C LEU A 445 -2.39 -22.69 13.30
N GLN A 446 -2.06 -23.75 12.59
CA GLN A 446 -1.86 -23.73 11.14
C GLN A 446 -3.12 -24.17 10.40
N GLY A 447 -3.41 -23.53 9.27
CA GLY A 447 -4.51 -23.89 8.38
C GLY A 447 -5.83 -24.05 9.14
N ASP A 448 -6.39 -25.26 9.08
CA ASP A 448 -7.68 -25.62 9.69
C ASP A 448 -7.72 -25.39 11.22
N GLY A 449 -6.58 -25.48 11.91
CA GLY A 449 -6.53 -25.28 13.36
C GLY A 449 -6.86 -23.84 13.78
N LEU A 450 -6.35 -22.85 13.03
CA LEU A 450 -6.68 -21.44 13.27
C LEU A 450 -8.14 -21.15 12.96
N GLN A 451 -8.64 -21.68 11.83
CA GLN A 451 -10.03 -21.50 11.43
C GLN A 451 -11.00 -22.12 12.45
N PHE A 452 -10.68 -23.31 12.97
CA PHE A 452 -11.44 -23.95 14.02
C PHE A 452 -11.53 -23.07 15.28
N ASP A 453 -10.40 -22.51 15.73
CA ASP A 453 -10.36 -21.65 16.92
C ASP A 453 -11.05 -20.30 16.73
N LEU A 454 -11.01 -19.73 15.52
CA LEU A 454 -11.78 -18.53 15.21
C LEU A 454 -13.29 -18.78 15.26
N LEU A 455 -13.74 -19.95 14.80
CA LEU A 455 -15.16 -20.31 14.80
C LEU A 455 -15.67 -20.69 16.19
N HIS A 456 -14.89 -21.44 16.97
CA HIS A 456 -15.37 -22.09 18.20
C HIS A 456 -14.88 -21.41 19.48
N ARG A 457 -13.75 -20.68 19.41
CA ARG A 457 -13.08 -20.08 20.58
C ARG A 457 -12.54 -18.66 20.30
N PRO A 458 -13.32 -17.73 19.72
CA PRO A 458 -12.83 -16.41 19.31
C PRO A 458 -12.31 -15.54 20.48
N ASP A 459 -12.74 -15.83 21.70
CA ASP A 459 -12.31 -15.09 22.90
C ASP A 459 -10.83 -15.35 23.25
N LEU A 460 -10.22 -16.44 22.76
CA LEU A 460 -8.78 -16.70 22.92
C LEU A 460 -7.94 -15.53 22.39
N PHE A 461 -8.33 -14.95 21.25
CA PHE A 461 -7.61 -13.86 20.60
C PHE A 461 -7.89 -12.48 21.23
N LYS A 462 -8.83 -12.39 22.17
CA LYS A 462 -9.14 -11.13 22.89
C LYS A 462 -8.37 -10.99 24.20
N GLN A 463 -7.81 -12.09 24.73
CA GLN A 463 -7.11 -12.09 26.01
C GLN A 463 -5.72 -11.43 25.90
N ARG A 464 -5.39 -10.56 26.87
CA ARG A 464 -4.11 -9.82 26.88
C ARG A 464 -2.87 -10.72 27.00
N ASN A 465 -2.99 -11.88 27.63
CA ASN A 465 -1.90 -12.84 27.86
C ASN A 465 -1.70 -13.86 26.71
N ARG A 466 -2.49 -13.76 25.63
CA ARG A 466 -2.47 -14.65 24.45
C ARG A 466 -1.77 -13.98 23.27
N ILE A 467 -0.55 -13.52 23.51
CA ILE A 467 0.23 -12.73 22.54
C ILE A 467 0.60 -13.59 21.31
N ILE A 468 1.03 -14.84 21.51
CA ILE A 468 1.42 -15.76 20.43
C ILE A 468 0.25 -16.00 19.48
N GLU A 469 -0.93 -16.32 20.03
CA GLU A 469 -2.15 -16.58 19.27
C GLU A 469 -2.58 -15.35 18.45
N ARG A 470 -2.38 -14.14 18.99
CA ARG A 470 -2.63 -12.88 18.28
C ARG A 470 -1.64 -12.62 17.15
N HIS A 471 -0.35 -12.90 17.35
CA HIS A 471 0.64 -12.81 16.27
C HIS A 471 0.29 -13.79 15.14
N ILE A 472 -0.04 -15.04 15.47
CA ILE A 472 -0.47 -16.03 14.48
C ILE A 472 -1.72 -15.55 13.73
N LEU A 473 -2.74 -15.07 14.43
CA LEU A 473 -3.94 -14.54 13.78
C LEU A 473 -3.61 -13.35 12.86
N ALA A 474 -2.75 -12.43 13.32
CA ALA A 474 -2.28 -11.33 12.50
C ALA A 474 -1.54 -11.85 11.26
N GLY A 475 -0.59 -12.77 11.40
CA GLY A 475 0.11 -13.40 10.25
C GLY A 475 -0.86 -13.95 9.20
N ALA A 476 -1.94 -14.61 9.64
CA ALA A 476 -2.97 -15.15 8.75
C ALA A 476 -3.69 -14.09 7.95
N PHE A 477 -4.15 -13.04 8.62
CA PHE A 477 -4.81 -11.93 7.95
C PHE A 477 -3.90 -11.22 6.96
N LEU A 478 -2.59 -11.26 7.20
CA LEU A 478 -1.58 -10.58 6.40
C LEU A 478 -0.97 -11.48 5.31
N GLY A 479 -1.50 -12.69 5.15
CA GLY A 479 -1.04 -13.63 4.11
C GLY A 479 0.31 -14.27 4.38
N VAL A 480 0.85 -14.16 5.61
CA VAL A 480 2.15 -14.75 5.97
C VAL A 480 1.91 -15.91 6.95
N HIS A 481 1.75 -17.15 6.44
CA HIS A 481 1.63 -18.37 7.25
C HIS A 481 2.34 -19.61 6.70
#